data_AF-A0A838WHN7-F1
#
_entry.id   AF-A0A838WHN7-F1
#
_cell.length_a   1.000
_cell.length_b   1.000
_cell.length_c   1.000
_cell.angle_alpha   90.00
_cell.angle_beta   90.00
_cell.angle_gamma   90.00
#
_symmetry.space_group_name_H-M   'P 1'
#
loop_
_entity.id
_entity.type
_entity.pdbx_description
1 polymer ?
#
loop_
_entity_poly.entity_id
_entity_poly.type
_entity_poly.pdbx_seq_one_letter_code
_entity_poly.pdbx_strand_id
1 'polypeptide(L)'
;MLSQLIVAWVAQEGSQRQLAERFKVSLSFVRNLVRRYRETGQVEPKQCGGYEKPIIAGQYLNMIKSWLDEKNDLLLSELCDR
;
A
#
# COMPACT_ATOMS: atom_id res chain seq x y z
N MET A 1 9.55 14.00 -0.54
CA MET A 1 10.76 13.72 -1.33
C MET A 1 10.45 13.36 -2.78
N LEU A 2 9.56 12.37 -3.05
CA LEU A 2 9.21 11.95 -4.42
C LEU A 2 8.57 13.05 -5.29
N SER A 3 7.72 13.87 -4.67
CA SER A 3 7.10 15.04 -5.30
C SER A 3 8.13 16.04 -5.83
N GLN A 4 9.16 16.35 -5.05
CA GLN A 4 10.19 17.30 -5.43
C GLN A 4 11.06 16.81 -6.59
N LEU A 5 11.29 15.49 -6.69
CA LEU A 5 12.04 14.91 -7.81
C LEU A 5 11.28 15.03 -9.14
N ILE A 6 9.97 14.77 -9.14
CA ILE A 6 9.14 14.97 -10.34
C ILE A 6 9.02 16.44 -10.70
N VAL A 7 8.87 17.34 -9.72
CA VAL A 7 8.85 18.79 -9.98
C VAL A 7 10.14 19.23 -10.67
N ALA A 8 11.31 18.84 -10.15
CA ALA A 8 12.60 19.16 -10.76
C ALA A 8 12.77 18.53 -12.16
N TRP A 9 12.21 17.34 -12.39
CA TRP A 9 12.20 16.71 -13.71
C TRP A 9 11.31 17.45 -14.72
N VAL A 10 10.10 17.85 -14.30
CA VAL A 10 9.16 18.64 -15.12
C VAL A 10 9.72 20.01 -15.43
N ALA A 11 10.40 20.64 -14.48
CA ALA A 11 11.11 21.90 -14.66
C ALA A 11 12.39 21.79 -15.52
N GLN A 12 12.74 20.58 -16.00
CA GLN A 12 13.93 20.30 -16.79
C GLN A 12 15.24 20.78 -16.14
N GLU A 13 15.32 20.71 -14.81
CA GLU A 13 16.50 21.14 -14.03
C GLU A 13 17.74 20.26 -14.24
N GLY A 14 17.65 19.25 -15.12
CA GLY A 14 18.76 18.40 -15.53
C GLY A 14 18.31 17.07 -16.12
N SER A 15 19.30 16.28 -16.52
CA SER A 15 19.08 14.90 -16.95
C SER A 15 18.67 14.01 -15.78
N GLN A 16 18.03 12.87 -16.08
CA GLN A 16 17.65 11.89 -15.06
C GLN A 16 18.84 11.40 -14.20
N ARG A 17 20.07 11.40 -14.76
CA ARG A 17 21.30 11.07 -14.02
C ARG A 17 21.66 12.15 -12.99
N GLN A 18 21.62 13.42 -13.39
CA GLN A 18 21.89 14.54 -12.48
C GLN A 18 20.84 14.60 -11.35
N LEU A 19 19.58 14.31 -11.66
CA LEU A 19 18.53 14.20 -10.65
C LEU A 19 18.78 13.01 -9.70
N ALA A 20 19.21 11.86 -10.22
CA ALA A 20 19.54 10.70 -9.38
C ALA A 20 20.66 11.02 -8.37
N GLU A 21 21.72 11.70 -8.81
CA GLU A 21 22.82 12.14 -7.94
C GLU A 21 22.36 13.19 -6.92
N ARG A 22 21.64 14.24 -7.36
CA ARG A 22 21.13 15.31 -6.48
C ARG A 22 20.23 14.78 -5.36
N PHE A 23 19.34 13.85 -5.70
CA PHE A 23 18.39 13.26 -4.75
C PHE A 23 18.94 12.00 -4.06
N LYS A 24 20.19 11.59 -4.36
CA LYS A 24 20.86 10.40 -3.81
C LYS A 24 20.02 9.11 -3.97
N VAL A 25 19.39 8.95 -5.13
CA VAL A 25 18.60 7.78 -5.50
C VAL A 25 19.21 7.07 -6.69
N SER A 26 18.81 5.82 -6.95
CA SER A 26 19.27 5.10 -8.14
C SER A 26 18.65 5.68 -9.42
N LEU A 27 19.37 5.57 -10.53
CA LEU A 27 18.85 5.97 -11.84
C LEU A 27 17.60 5.17 -12.25
N SER A 28 17.54 3.90 -11.86
CA SER A 28 16.35 3.05 -12.09
C SER A 28 15.13 3.58 -11.36
N PHE A 29 15.30 4.11 -10.14
CA PHE A 29 14.21 4.73 -9.39
C PHE A 29 13.66 5.97 -10.11
N VAL A 30 14.55 6.86 -10.58
CA VAL A 30 14.14 8.04 -11.36
C VAL A 30 13.39 7.64 -12.62
N ARG A 31 13.89 6.65 -13.38
CA ARG A 31 13.20 6.14 -14.58
C ARG A 31 11.81 5.58 -14.26
N ASN A 32 11.70 4.74 -13.23
CA ASN A 32 10.44 4.13 -12.83
C ASN A 32 9.43 5.20 -12.39
N LEU A 33 9.89 6.21 -11.67
CA LEU A 33 9.07 7.31 -11.21
C LEU A 33 8.56 8.18 -12.38
N VAL A 34 9.44 8.54 -13.32
CA VAL A 34 9.06 9.29 -14.53
C VAL A 34 8.10 8.49 -15.41
N ARG A 35 8.36 7.18 -15.60
CA ARG A 35 7.48 6.28 -16.35
C ARG A 35 6.08 6.27 -15.75
N ARG A 36 5.99 6.04 -14.44
CA ARG A 36 4.71 6.01 -13.73
C ARG A 36 3.98 7.35 -13.82
N TYR A 37 4.69 8.47 -13.67
CA TYR A 37 4.09 9.80 -13.82
C TYR A 37 3.48 10.02 -15.22
N ARG A 38 4.13 9.52 -16.28
CA ARG A 38 3.58 9.58 -17.64
C ARG A 38 2.33 8.71 -17.82
N GLU A 39 2.29 7.54 -17.17
CA GLU A 39 1.18 6.58 -17.30
C GLU A 39 -0.04 6.99 -16.46
N THR A 40 0.16 7.52 -15.25
CA THR A 40 -0.94 7.77 -14.29
C THR A 40 -1.17 9.24 -13.97
N GLY A 41 -0.26 10.15 -14.36
CA GLY A 41 -0.28 11.55 -13.94
C GLY A 41 -0.07 11.77 -12.43
N GLN A 42 0.14 10.70 -11.65
CA GLN A 42 0.21 10.75 -10.21
C GLN A 42 1.63 10.53 -9.68
N VAL A 43 2.03 11.40 -8.75
CA VAL A 43 3.32 11.36 -8.05
C VAL A 43 3.24 10.53 -6.76
N GLU A 44 2.04 10.31 -6.24
CA GLU A 44 1.86 9.58 -4.98
C GLU A 44 2.34 8.15 -5.11
N PRO A 45 3.11 7.60 -4.15
CA PRO A 45 3.56 6.21 -4.21
C PRO A 45 2.36 5.27 -4.37
N LYS A 46 2.54 4.16 -5.09
CA LYS A 46 1.53 3.09 -5.09
C LYS A 46 1.32 2.69 -3.63
N GLN A 47 0.06 2.52 -3.20
CA GLN A 47 -0.24 2.09 -1.84
C GLN A 47 0.56 0.81 -1.56
N CYS A 48 1.55 0.90 -0.67
CA CYS A 48 2.32 -0.23 -0.19
C CYS A 48 1.49 -0.92 0.88
N GLY A 49 0.65 -1.86 0.48
CA GLY A 49 -0.18 -2.61 1.42
C GLY A 49 -1.56 -2.92 0.91
N GLY A 50 -2.24 -3.73 1.70
CA GLY A 50 -3.40 -4.52 1.33
C GLY A 50 -3.12 -5.92 1.86
N TYR A 51 -3.14 -6.07 3.19
CA TYR A 51 -3.27 -7.40 3.76
C TYR A 51 -4.45 -8.08 3.08
N GLU A 52 -4.35 -9.39 2.82
CA GLU A 52 -5.51 -10.14 2.36
C GLU A 52 -6.70 -9.79 3.26
N LYS A 53 -7.84 -9.49 2.63
CA LYS A 53 -9.05 -9.16 3.38
C LYS A 53 -9.30 -10.31 4.36
N PRO A 54 -9.63 -10.02 5.63
CA PRO A 54 -9.86 -11.08 6.61
C PRO A 54 -10.95 -12.01 6.10
N ILE A 55 -10.68 -13.32 6.15
CA ILE A 55 -11.57 -14.38 5.68
C ILE A 55 -12.93 -14.29 6.38
N ILE A 56 -12.91 -13.94 7.67
CA ILE A 56 -14.09 -13.72 8.50
C ILE A 56 -14.26 -12.22 8.71
N ALA A 57 -15.27 -11.63 8.07
CA ALA A 57 -15.54 -10.20 8.14
C ALA A 57 -17.04 -9.91 8.21
N GLY A 58 -17.39 -8.70 8.64
CA GLY A 58 -18.77 -8.21 8.67
C GLY A 58 -19.67 -9.05 9.58
N GLN A 59 -20.80 -9.50 9.04
CA GLN A 59 -21.83 -10.23 9.77
C GLN A 59 -21.32 -11.50 10.47
N TYR A 60 -20.38 -12.23 9.84
CA TYR A 60 -19.81 -13.45 10.40
C TYR A 60 -18.97 -13.19 11.65
N LEU A 61 -18.22 -12.08 11.65
CA LEU A 61 -17.41 -11.67 12.79
C LEU A 61 -18.30 -11.22 13.96
N ASN A 62 -19.42 -10.56 13.68
CA ASN A 62 -20.39 -10.18 14.71
C ASN A 62 -21.08 -11.41 15.30
N MET A 63 -21.44 -12.40 14.48
CA MET A 63 -22.05 -13.64 14.92
C MET A 63 -21.14 -14.43 15.88
N ILE A 64 -19.87 -14.59 15.51
CA ILE A 64 -18.87 -15.26 16.36
C ILE A 64 -18.69 -14.51 17.68
N LYS A 65 -18.65 -13.17 17.64
CA LYS A 65 -18.58 -12.34 18.86
C LYS A 65 -19.78 -12.57 19.77
N SER A 66 -21.00 -12.60 19.22
CA SER A 66 -22.20 -12.87 20.02
C SER A 66 -22.17 -14.24 20.68
N TRP A 67 -21.65 -15.28 20.01
CA TRP A 67 -21.49 -16.60 20.60
C TRP A 67 -20.45 -16.64 21.73
N LEU A 68 -19.35 -15.90 21.57
CA LEU A 68 -18.32 -15.76 22.61
C LEU A 68 -18.80 -14.95 23.80
N ASP A 69 -19.63 -13.92 23.58
CA ASP A 69 -20.24 -13.14 24.66
C ASP A 69 -21.25 -13.98 25.47
N GLU A 70 -21.98 -14.88 24.81
CA GLU A 70 -22.92 -15.80 25.46
C GLU A 70 -22.22 -16.98 26.17
N LYS A 71 -21.14 -17.51 25.58
CA LYS A 71 -20.33 -18.59 26.15
C LYS A 71 -18.85 -18.41 25.78
N ASN A 72 -18.09 -17.82 26.70
CA ASN A 72 -16.68 -17.51 26.50
C ASN A 72 -15.76 -18.75 26.50
N ASP A 73 -16.23 -19.88 27.05
CA ASP A 73 -15.47 -21.14 27.10
C ASP A 73 -15.69 -22.04 25.86
N LEU A 74 -16.18 -21.48 24.74
CA LEU A 74 -16.36 -22.23 23.50
C LEU A 74 -15.01 -22.64 22.91
N LEU A 75 -14.86 -23.93 22.62
CA LEU A 75 -13.69 -24.44 21.90
C LEU A 75 -13.83 -24.14 20.40
N LEU A 76 -12.69 -24.01 19.71
CA LEU A 76 -12.67 -23.76 18.26
C LEU A 76 -13.42 -24.84 17.46
N SER A 77 -13.35 -26.11 17.90
CA SER A 77 -14.09 -27.21 17.28
C SER A 77 -15.60 -27.01 17.41
N GLU A 78 -16.08 -26.58 18.57
CA GLU A 78 -17.49 -26.31 18.82
C GLU A 78 -17.99 -25.09 18.03
N LEU A 79 -17.11 -24.12 17.74
CA LEU A 79 -17.41 -22.98 16.87
C LEU A 79 -17.52 -23.39 15.40
N CYS A 80 -16.75 -24.39 14.94
CA CYS A 80 -16.81 -24.88 13.57
C CYS A 80 -18.03 -25.80 13.31
N ASP A 81 -18.54 -26.46 14.35
CA ASP A 81 -19.69 -27.39 14.26
C ASP A 81 -21.06 -26.68 14.34
N ARG A 82 -21.08 -25.35 14.53
CA ARG A 82 -22.28 -24.50 14.62
C ARG A 82 -22.53 -23.71 13.34
#